data_AF-A0A5K1BPM1-F1
#
_entry.id   AF-A0A5K1BPM1-F1
#
_cell.length_a   1.000
_cell.length_b   1.000
_cell.length_c   1.000
_cell.angle_alpha   90.00
_cell.angle_beta   90.00
_cell.angle_gamma   90.00
#
_symmetry.space_group_name_H-M   'P 1'
#
loop_
_entity.id
_entity.type
_entity.pdbx_description
1 polymer ?
#
loop_
_entity_poly.entity_id
_entity_poly.type
_entity_poly.pdbx_seq_one_letter_code
_entity_poly.pdbx_strand_id
1 'polypeptide(L)'
;WNLTASAARPNPQGSFHYGQIVPSRTIVLSNSAPRINGKQRYAVNGISYVNPDTPLKLADHFKIAGVFSLNSIQDFPSGNTAYLGTAVTSAAYHSFVEIVFQNNEDILQSWHLDGYDFWVVG
;
A
#
# COMPACT_ATOMS: atom_id res chain seq x y z
N TRP A 1 -20.77 17.05 -14.59
CA TRP A 1 -19.62 17.55 -13.79
C TRP A 1 -20.17 18.63 -12.87
N ASN A 2 -19.99 18.50 -11.55
CA ASN A 2 -20.49 19.46 -10.54
C ASN A 2 -19.28 20.21 -9.94
N LEU A 3 -19.32 21.55 -9.96
CA LEU A 3 -18.23 22.48 -9.63
C LEU A 3 -18.46 23.22 -8.30
N THR A 4 -19.23 22.67 -7.36
CA THR A 4 -19.37 23.25 -6.02
C THR A 4 -18.13 22.94 -5.18
N ALA A 5 -17.09 23.76 -5.30
CA ALA A 5 -16.00 23.82 -4.32
C ALA A 5 -16.57 24.29 -2.98
N SER A 6 -16.55 23.42 -1.97
CA SER A 6 -16.95 23.79 -0.62
C SER A 6 -15.88 24.65 0.06
N ALA A 7 -16.36 25.61 0.85
CA ALA A 7 -15.62 26.70 1.49
C ALA A 7 -14.50 26.25 2.46
N ALA A 8 -13.68 27.23 2.85
CA ALA A 8 -12.55 27.11 3.78
C ALA A 8 -12.85 26.20 4.99
N ARG A 9 -11.87 25.37 5.36
CA ARG A 9 -11.97 24.50 6.54
C ARG A 9 -12.27 25.33 7.80
N PRO A 10 -13.21 24.90 8.67
CA PRO A 10 -13.50 25.59 9.94
C PRO A 10 -12.28 25.71 10.87
N ASN A 11 -11.29 24.85 10.71
CA ASN A 11 -10.09 24.84 11.53
C ASN A 11 -8.97 25.68 10.88
N PRO A 12 -8.22 26.47 11.66
CA PRO A 12 -7.03 27.17 11.18
C PRO A 12 -6.06 26.22 10.47
N GLN A 13 -5.43 26.69 9.39
CA GLN A 13 -4.44 25.91 8.66
C GLN A 13 -3.29 25.52 9.62
N GLY A 14 -2.98 24.22 9.72
CA GLY A 14 -1.95 23.70 10.65
C GLY A 14 -2.46 23.25 12.02
N SER A 15 -3.76 23.34 12.32
CA SER A 15 -4.33 22.91 13.62
C SER A 15 -4.71 21.42 13.71
N PHE A 16 -4.56 20.67 12.61
CA PHE A 16 -4.93 19.25 12.56
C PHE A 16 -3.72 18.38 12.92
N HIS A 17 -3.75 17.79 14.10
CA HIS A 17 -2.68 16.91 14.60
C HIS A 17 -2.93 15.48 14.10
N TYR A 18 -2.58 15.21 12.84
CA TYR A 18 -2.84 13.90 12.21
C TYR A 18 -2.23 12.73 12.99
N GLY A 19 -1.10 12.93 13.68
CA GLY A 19 -0.48 11.91 14.55
C GLY A 19 -1.24 11.60 15.87
N GLN A 20 -2.30 12.35 16.20
CA GLN A 20 -3.16 12.08 17.36
C GLN A 20 -4.44 11.32 16.99
N ILE A 21 -4.69 11.11 15.69
CA ILE A 21 -5.85 10.36 15.20
C ILE A 21 -5.53 8.87 15.34
N VAL A 22 -6.40 8.12 16.03
CA VAL A 22 -6.26 6.67 16.15
C VAL A 22 -6.47 6.03 14.77
N PRO A 23 -5.46 5.34 14.20
CA PRO A 23 -5.62 4.64 12.93
C PRO A 23 -6.64 3.50 13.05
N SER A 24 -7.46 3.35 12.01
CA SER A 24 -8.37 2.21 11.89
C SER A 24 -7.67 0.91 11.48
N ARG A 25 -6.47 1.03 10.89
CA ARG A 25 -5.60 -0.07 10.48
C ARG A 25 -4.16 0.45 10.35
N THR A 26 -3.20 -0.33 10.83
CA THR A 26 -1.77 -0.08 10.60
C THR A 26 -1.23 -1.19 9.69
N ILE A 27 -0.46 -0.80 8.68
CA ILE A 27 0.19 -1.69 7.71
C ILE A 27 1.69 -1.40 7.76
N VAL A 28 2.49 -2.38 8.13
CA VAL A 28 3.96 -2.31 8.10
C VAL A 28 4.45 -3.00 6.82
N LEU A 29 4.96 -2.21 5.89
CA LEU A 29 5.51 -2.67 4.62
C LEU A 29 7.04 -2.79 4.73
N SER A 30 7.52 -4.01 4.93
CA SER A 30 8.95 -4.30 4.97
C SER A 30 9.47 -4.64 3.58
N ASN A 31 10.49 -3.90 3.12
CA ASN A 31 11.16 -4.21 1.88
C ASN A 31 12.28 -5.25 2.08
N SER A 32 12.53 -6.00 1.02
CA SER A 32 13.61 -6.99 0.96
C SER A 32 14.14 -7.17 -0.47
N ALA A 33 15.38 -7.63 -0.58
CA ALA A 33 16.04 -7.96 -1.84
C ALA A 33 16.29 -9.49 -2.00
N PRO A 34 15.25 -10.35 -2.11
CA PRO A 34 15.43 -11.79 -2.21
C PRO A 34 15.90 -12.25 -3.60
N ARG A 35 16.54 -13.43 -3.65
CA ARG A 35 16.84 -14.15 -4.89
C ARG A 35 15.77 -15.20 -5.16
N ILE A 36 14.96 -15.01 -6.19
CA ILE A 36 13.84 -15.91 -6.56
C ILE A 36 14.12 -16.49 -7.95
N ASN A 37 14.09 -17.81 -8.09
CA ASN A 37 14.42 -18.53 -9.34
C ASN A 37 15.77 -18.10 -9.92
N GLY A 38 16.79 -17.95 -9.07
CA GLY A 38 18.15 -17.57 -9.47
C GLY A 38 18.35 -16.10 -9.84
N LYS A 39 17.30 -15.27 -9.85
CA LYS A 39 17.34 -13.84 -10.21
C LYS A 39 17.16 -12.95 -8.97
N GLN A 40 17.93 -11.86 -8.89
CA GLN A 40 17.73 -10.81 -7.90
C GLN A 40 16.39 -10.13 -8.12
N ARG A 41 15.59 -10.01 -7.05
CA ARG A 41 14.29 -9.34 -7.07
C ARG A 41 14.13 -8.47 -5.84
N TYR A 42 13.07 -7.67 -5.86
CA TYR A 42 12.63 -6.88 -4.72
C TYR A 42 11.22 -7.32 -4.33
N ALA A 43 10.98 -7.35 -3.04
CA ALA A 43 9.71 -7.79 -2.47
C ALA A 43 9.30 -6.91 -1.30
N VAL A 44 7.99 -6.80 -1.12
CA VAL A 44 7.36 -6.12 0.02
C VAL A 44 6.56 -7.17 0.79
N ASN A 45 6.83 -7.31 2.09
CA ASN A 45 6.24 -8.33 2.97
C ASN A 45 6.24 -9.75 2.36
N GLY A 46 7.34 -10.11 1.68
CA GLY A 46 7.52 -11.44 1.08
C GLY A 46 6.87 -11.63 -0.30
N ILE A 47 6.31 -10.58 -0.93
CA ILE A 47 5.77 -10.69 -2.29
C ILE A 47 6.57 -9.82 -3.25
N SER A 48 7.14 -10.45 -4.27
CA SER A 48 7.71 -9.77 -5.42
C SER A 48 6.63 -9.60 -6.48
N TYR A 49 6.19 -8.36 -6.69
CA TYR A 49 5.03 -8.07 -7.51
C TYR A 49 5.25 -8.42 -8.99
N VAL A 50 4.23 -9.06 -9.59
CA VAL A 50 4.19 -9.35 -11.03
C VAL A 50 2.99 -8.63 -11.63
N ASN A 51 3.24 -7.86 -12.70
CA ASN A 51 2.16 -7.23 -13.47
C ASN A 51 1.31 -8.31 -14.14
N PRO A 52 -0.01 -8.36 -13.89
CA PRO A 52 -0.89 -9.25 -14.62
C PRO A 52 -1.14 -8.74 -16.04
N ASP A 53 -1.49 -9.64 -16.95
CA ASP A 53 -1.86 -9.28 -18.33
C ASP A 53 -3.20 -8.53 -18.40
N THR A 54 -4.07 -8.75 -17.41
CA THR A 54 -5.36 -8.06 -17.28
C THR A 54 -5.25 -6.93 -16.24
N PRO A 55 -5.58 -5.67 -16.56
CA PRO A 55 -5.56 -4.58 -15.59
C PRO A 55 -6.44 -4.85 -14.36
N LEU A 56 -5.91 -4.60 -13.16
CA LEU A 56 -6.55 -4.95 -11.88
C LEU A 56 -7.99 -4.40 -11.75
N LYS A 57 -8.20 -3.14 -12.12
CA LYS A 57 -9.54 -2.51 -12.05
C LYS A 57 -10.54 -3.18 -12.98
N LEU A 58 -10.12 -3.64 -14.16
CA LEU A 58 -11.00 -4.38 -15.08
C LEU A 58 -11.27 -5.79 -14.56
N ALA A 59 -10.25 -6.46 -14.04
CA ALA A 59 -10.40 -7.78 -13.45
C ALA A 59 -11.38 -7.77 -12.28
N ASP A 60 -11.28 -6.78 -11.39
CA ASP A 60 -12.22 -6.58 -10.28
C ASP A 60 -13.64 -6.25 -10.78
N HIS A 61 -13.77 -5.28 -11.69
CA HIS A 61 -15.07 -4.85 -12.22
C HIS A 61 -15.85 -5.99 -12.91
N PHE A 62 -15.17 -6.79 -13.74
CA PHE A 62 -15.77 -7.91 -14.45
C PHE A 62 -15.70 -9.24 -13.69
N LYS A 63 -15.19 -9.24 -12.45
CA LYS A 63 -15.07 -10.42 -11.57
C LYS A 63 -14.27 -11.57 -12.20
N ILE A 64 -13.17 -11.24 -12.88
CA ILE A 64 -12.29 -12.22 -13.53
C ILE A 64 -11.40 -12.86 -12.45
N ALA A 65 -11.60 -14.16 -12.22
CA ALA A 65 -10.82 -14.91 -11.23
C ALA A 65 -9.37 -15.15 -11.70
N GLY A 66 -8.46 -15.32 -10.73
CA GLY A 66 -7.07 -15.73 -10.99
C GLY A 66 -6.12 -14.61 -11.44
N VAL A 67 -6.58 -13.38 -11.61
CA VAL A 67 -5.74 -12.24 -12.02
C VAL A 67 -4.90 -11.69 -10.87
N PHE A 68 -5.48 -11.61 -9.67
CA PHE A 68 -4.83 -11.12 -8.47
C PHE A 68 -5.31 -11.88 -7.24
N SER A 69 -4.54 -11.79 -6.16
CA SER A 69 -4.92 -12.31 -4.85
C SER A 69 -5.23 -11.15 -3.90
N LEU A 70 -6.47 -11.08 -3.45
CA LEU A 70 -6.91 -10.06 -2.50
C LEU A 70 -6.44 -10.41 -1.09
N ASN A 71 -5.85 -9.44 -0.39
CA ASN A 71 -5.30 -9.55 0.97
C ASN A 71 -4.26 -10.67 1.14
N SER A 72 -3.54 -11.03 0.08
CA SER A 72 -2.45 -12.02 0.17
C SER A 72 -1.19 -11.46 0.81
N ILE A 73 -0.93 -10.16 0.63
CA ILE A 73 0.10 -9.45 1.38
C ILE A 73 -0.41 -9.17 2.79
N GLN A 74 0.36 -9.59 3.78
CA GLN A 74 0.01 -9.40 5.19
C GLN A 74 0.26 -7.95 5.62
N ASP A 75 -0.52 -7.48 6.59
CA ASP A 75 -0.34 -6.14 7.16
C ASP A 75 0.98 -5.99 7.89
N PHE A 76 1.56 -7.09 8.38
CA PHE A 76 2.85 -7.10 9.05
C PHE A 76 3.79 -8.10 8.37
N PRO A 77 5.11 -7.84 8.36
CA PRO A 77 6.08 -8.76 7.81
C PRO A 77 6.02 -10.10 8.55
N SER A 78 5.83 -11.19 7.80
CA SER A 78 5.70 -12.54 8.35
C SER A 78 7.02 -13.32 8.44
N GLY A 79 8.09 -12.81 7.83
CA GLY A 79 9.38 -13.53 7.70
C GLY A 79 9.33 -14.72 6.73
N ASN A 80 8.21 -14.93 6.04
CA ASN A 80 8.05 -16.00 5.06
C ASN A 80 9.00 -15.83 3.86
N THR A 81 9.35 -16.95 3.24
CA THR A 81 10.13 -16.94 1.99
C THR A 81 9.41 -16.17 0.91
N ALA A 82 10.12 -15.23 0.29
CA ALA A 82 9.52 -14.39 -0.73
C ALA A 82 9.17 -15.17 -2.00
N TYR A 83 8.03 -14.85 -2.60
CA TYR A 83 7.56 -15.48 -3.84
C TYR A 83 7.00 -14.45 -4.82
N LEU A 84 6.80 -14.86 -6.08
CA LEU A 84 6.21 -14.02 -7.10
C LEU A 84 4.69 -14.05 -7.00
N GLY A 85 4.05 -12.88 -7.07
CA GLY A 85 2.59 -12.82 -7.07
C GLY A 85 2.03 -11.45 -7.39
N THR A 86 0.75 -11.43 -7.76
CA THR A 86 -0.03 -10.21 -7.99
C THR A 86 -0.91 -9.98 -6.77
N ALA A 87 -0.33 -9.38 -5.73
CA ALA A 87 -1.02 -9.10 -4.48
C ALA A 87 -1.76 -7.75 -4.52
N VAL A 88 -2.96 -7.72 -3.93
CA VAL A 88 -3.76 -6.51 -3.75
C VAL A 88 -4.20 -6.41 -2.31
N THR A 89 -3.93 -5.28 -1.66
CA THR A 89 -4.47 -4.99 -0.32
C THR A 89 -5.80 -4.25 -0.46
N SER A 90 -6.87 -4.79 0.11
CA SER A 90 -8.14 -4.06 0.23
C SER A 90 -8.06 -3.01 1.34
N ALA A 91 -8.81 -1.92 1.23
CA ALA A 91 -9.03 -0.96 2.31
C ALA A 91 -10.53 -0.63 2.39
N ALA A 92 -11.03 -0.39 3.60
CA ALA A 92 -12.43 0.00 3.78
C ALA A 92 -12.62 1.47 3.37
N TYR A 93 -13.78 1.78 2.81
CA TYR A 93 -14.12 3.17 2.48
C TYR A 93 -14.12 4.03 3.77
N HIS A 94 -13.48 5.19 3.72
CA HIS A 94 -13.26 6.10 4.84
C HIS A 94 -12.39 5.56 6.00
N SER A 95 -11.61 4.50 5.80
CA SER A 95 -10.61 4.09 6.78
C SER A 95 -9.46 5.11 6.88
N PHE A 96 -9.05 5.46 8.10
CA PHE A 96 -7.79 6.17 8.35
C PHE A 96 -6.69 5.12 8.55
N VAL A 97 -5.79 4.99 7.56
CA VAL A 97 -4.77 3.93 7.52
C VAL A 97 -3.39 4.52 7.79
N GLU A 98 -2.64 3.90 8.68
CA GLU A 98 -1.23 4.17 8.89
C GLU A 98 -0.40 3.17 8.08
N ILE A 99 0.56 3.67 7.30
CA ILE A 99 1.51 2.84 6.56
C ILE A 99 2.91 3.13 7.09
N VAL A 100 3.55 2.11 7.66
CA VAL A 100 4.92 2.16 8.15
C VAL A 100 5.83 1.48 7.14
N PHE A 101 6.80 2.21 6.60
CA PHE A 101 7.79 1.64 5.69
C PHE A 101 9.00 1.14 6.51
N GLN A 102 9.21 -0.17 6.52
CA GLN A 102 10.32 -0.79 7.24
C GLN A 102 11.44 -1.19 6.27
N ASN A 103 12.53 -0.43 6.28
CA ASN A 103 13.71 -0.74 5.50
C ASN A 103 14.78 -1.43 6.35
N ASN A 104 14.99 -2.72 6.09
CA ASN A 104 16.06 -3.50 6.73
C ASN A 104 17.31 -3.62 5.84
N GLU A 105 17.30 -3.01 4.65
CA GLU A 105 18.41 -3.01 3.69
C GLU A 105 19.32 -1.80 3.92
N ASP A 106 20.51 -1.81 3.32
CA ASP A 106 21.52 -0.75 3.40
C ASP A 106 21.36 0.34 2.32
N ILE A 107 20.29 0.27 1.53
CA ILE A 107 20.00 1.17 0.41
C ILE A 107 18.71 1.94 0.68
N LEU A 108 18.74 3.25 0.43
CA LEU A 108 17.56 4.12 0.49
C LEU A 108 16.50 3.69 -0.53
N GLN A 109 15.23 3.66 -0.11
CA GLN A 109 14.09 3.43 -0.98
C GLN A 109 13.12 4.60 -0.91
N SER A 110 12.55 4.96 -2.07
CA SER A 110 11.53 5.99 -2.18
C SER A 110 10.19 5.37 -2.53
N TRP A 111 9.14 5.82 -1.85
CA TRP A 111 7.78 5.31 -2.01
C TRP A 111 6.86 6.38 -2.59
N HIS A 112 5.93 5.94 -3.44
CA HIS A 112 4.89 6.78 -4.03
C HIS A 112 3.53 6.10 -3.81
N LEU A 113 2.52 6.91 -3.51
CA LEU A 113 1.15 6.46 -3.36
C LEU A 113 0.27 7.16 -4.40
N ASP A 114 -0.27 6.38 -5.34
CA ASP A 114 -1.14 6.90 -6.38
C ASP A 114 -2.54 7.24 -5.83
N GLY A 115 -3.09 8.38 -6.25
CA GLY A 115 -4.50 8.74 -6.02
C GLY A 115 -4.83 9.28 -4.63
N TYR A 116 -3.84 9.45 -3.75
CA TYR A 116 -4.00 10.02 -2.42
C TYR A 116 -2.80 10.90 -2.04
N ASP A 117 -3.05 11.97 -1.30
CA ASP A 117 -2.03 12.62 -0.49
C ASP A 117 -1.90 11.89 0.86
N PHE A 118 -0.73 11.99 1.48
CA PHE A 118 -0.46 11.42 2.80
C PHE A 118 0.37 12.39 3.64
N TRP A 119 0.35 12.17 4.95
CA TRP A 119 1.10 12.97 5.92
C TRP A 119 2.15 12.10 6.58
N VAL A 120 3.40 12.54 6.54
CA VAL A 120 4.51 11.88 7.24
C VAL A 120 4.40 12.22 8.72
N VAL A 121 4.30 11.19 9.56
CA VAL A 121 4.12 11.32 11.02
C VAL A 121 5.33 10.85 11.82
N GLY A 122 6.30 10.19 11.20
CA GLY A 122 7.52 9.66 11.82
C GLY A 122 8.42 8.94 10.82
#